data_AF-A0A2L0E084-F1
#
_entry.id   AF-A0A2L0E084-F1
#
_cell.length_a   1.000
_cell.length_b   1.000
_cell.length_c   1.000
_cell.angle_alpha   90.00
_cell.angle_beta   90.00
_cell.angle_gamma   90.00
#
_symmetry.space_group_name_H-M   'P 1'
#
loop_
_entity.id
_entity.type
_entity.pdbx_description
1 polymer ?
#
loop_
_entity_poly.entity_id
_entity_poly.type
_entity_poly.pdbx_seq_one_letter_code
_entity_poly.pdbx_strand_id
1 'polypeptide(L)'
;VVFLTNLTSFREQLERRGEFIEEIRRQLEACLREETFEVEFEVQKRPWDNPRALSFVLRSPKLVHEVEFDVLPAFDALGQLTKGYRPDFRVYVQLIQECENLRKEGEFSPCFTELQRDFLKNRPPKLKSLIRLVKHWYSLVKHWY
;
A
#
# COMPACT_ATOMS: atom_id res chain seq x y z
N VAL A 1 -3.50 0.19 -1.83
CA VAL A 1 -2.62 0.96 -2.75
C VAL A 1 -3.50 1.67 -3.76
N VAL A 2 -3.28 2.96 -3.94
CA VAL A 2 -4.00 3.80 -4.90
C VAL A 2 -2.99 4.30 -5.90
N PHE A 3 -3.13 3.86 -7.15
CA PHE A 3 -2.29 4.31 -8.25
C PHE A 3 -2.81 5.65 -8.75
N LEU A 4 -1.94 6.66 -8.82
CA LEU A 4 -2.32 8.02 -9.19
C LEU A 4 -1.69 8.41 -10.52
N THR A 5 -2.50 8.82 -11.47
CA THR A 5 -2.06 9.32 -12.78
C THR A 5 -1.24 10.60 -12.69
N ASN A 6 -1.37 11.34 -11.59
CA ASN A 6 -0.62 12.56 -11.30
C ASN A 6 0.80 12.29 -10.76
N LEU A 7 1.13 11.03 -10.46
CA LEU A 7 2.48 10.60 -10.15
C LEU A 7 3.08 9.99 -11.42
N THR A 8 4.20 10.53 -11.88
CA THR A 8 4.83 10.18 -13.16
C THR A 8 6.20 9.53 -13.00
N SER A 9 6.75 9.51 -11.79
CA SER A 9 8.03 8.89 -11.48
C SER A 9 8.11 8.40 -10.03
N PHE A 10 9.09 7.54 -9.75
CA PHE A 10 9.41 7.11 -8.39
C PHE A 10 9.77 8.28 -7.48
N ARG A 11 10.60 9.20 -7.97
CA ARG A 11 10.99 10.41 -7.22
C ARG A 11 9.78 11.27 -6.88
N GLU A 12 8.90 11.51 -7.84
CA GLU A 12 7.70 12.31 -7.63
C GLU A 12 6.78 11.67 -6.58
N GLN A 13 6.63 10.34 -6.60
CA GLN A 13 5.93 9.63 -5.52
C GLN A 13 6.59 9.91 -4.16
N LEU A 14 7.93 9.85 -4.09
CA LEU A 14 8.62 10.12 -2.83
C LEU A 14 8.36 11.55 -2.38
N GLU A 15 8.44 12.54 -3.25
CA GLU A 15 8.32 13.96 -2.88
C GLU A 15 6.88 14.35 -2.54
N ARG A 16 5.88 13.82 -3.26
CA ARG A 16 4.51 14.34 -3.24
C ARG A 16 3.48 13.42 -2.58
N ARG A 17 3.84 12.20 -2.16
CA ARG A 17 2.87 11.28 -1.54
C ARG A 17 2.15 11.86 -0.32
N GLY A 18 2.80 12.75 0.44
CA GLY A 18 2.18 13.46 1.56
C GLY A 18 0.97 14.29 1.11
N GLU A 19 1.09 15.05 0.01
CA GLU A 19 0.00 15.83 -0.57
C GLU A 19 -1.22 14.95 -0.89
N PHE A 20 -0.97 13.79 -1.50
CA PHE A 20 -2.03 12.84 -1.86
C PHE A 20 -2.64 12.13 -0.66
N ILE A 21 -1.85 11.83 0.37
CA ILE A 21 -2.36 11.28 1.63
C ILE A 21 -3.35 12.27 2.27
N GLU A 22 -3.00 13.55 2.31
CA GLU A 22 -3.86 14.60 2.86
C GLU A 22 -5.15 14.78 2.05
N GLU A 23 -5.06 14.72 0.72
CA GLU A 23 -6.24 14.78 -0.14
C GLU A 23 -7.15 13.55 0.05
N ILE A 24 -6.59 12.35 0.09
CA ILE A 24 -7.36 11.11 0.34
C ILE A 24 -8.06 11.19 1.71
N ARG A 25 -7.35 11.66 2.74
CA ARG A 25 -7.91 11.86 4.08
C ARG A 25 -9.11 12.81 4.03
N ARG A 26 -8.96 13.97 3.38
CA ARG A 26 -10.04 14.95 3.20
C ARG A 26 -11.27 14.36 2.52
N GLN A 27 -11.08 13.55 1.47
CA GLN A 27 -12.18 12.91 0.75
C GLN A 27 -12.86 11.81 1.58
N LEU A 28 -12.10 11.02 2.34
CA LEU A 28 -12.67 10.03 3.25
C LEU A 28 -13.48 10.69 4.37
N GLU A 29 -13.00 11.79 4.95
CA GLU A 29 -13.75 12.60 5.91
C GLU A 29 -15.03 13.20 5.30
N ALA A 30 -15.00 13.57 4.02
CA ALA A 30 -16.20 14.04 3.31
C ALA A 30 -17.23 12.93 3.12
N CYS A 31 -16.80 11.74 2.70
CA CYS A 31 -17.68 10.57 2.58
C CYS A 31 -18.32 10.16 3.92
N LEU A 32 -17.59 10.32 5.04
CA LEU A 32 -18.11 10.05 6.38
C LEU A 32 -19.28 10.99 6.74
N ARG A 33 -19.21 12.27 6.35
CA ARG A 33 -20.30 13.24 6.58
C ARG A 33 -21.57 12.93 5.79
N GLU A 34 -21.46 12.15 4.72
CA GLU A 34 -22.59 11.71 3.87
C GLU A 34 -23.18 10.36 4.34
N GLU A 35 -22.86 9.90 5.56
CA GLU A 35 -23.43 8.75 6.29
C GLU A 35 -23.29 7.36 5.61
N THR A 36 -22.25 7.13 4.81
CA THR A 36 -22.13 5.84 4.11
C THR A 36 -21.51 4.71 4.96
N PHE A 37 -20.59 5.02 5.89
CA PHE A 37 -19.89 4.08 6.78
C PHE A 37 -19.35 4.79 8.03
N GLU A 38 -18.97 4.05 9.09
CA GLU A 38 -18.21 4.58 10.23
C GLU A 38 -16.71 4.30 10.07
N VAL A 39 -15.87 5.32 10.24
CA VAL A 39 -14.40 5.18 10.16
C VAL A 39 -13.70 5.96 11.27
N GLU A 40 -12.63 5.39 11.82
CA GLU A 40 -11.68 6.07 12.71
C GLU A 40 -10.33 6.18 12.00
N PHE A 41 -9.77 7.39 11.89
CA PHE A 41 -8.51 7.62 11.19
C PHE A 41 -7.33 7.61 12.16
N GLU A 42 -6.23 6.96 11.76
CA GLU A 42 -4.94 7.07 12.41
C GLU A 42 -3.87 7.47 11.39
N VAL A 43 -3.54 8.76 11.36
CA VAL A 43 -2.32 9.18 10.69
C VAL A 43 -1.15 8.77 11.57
N GLN A 44 -0.16 8.07 11.02
CA GLN A 44 1.05 7.74 11.78
C GLN A 44 1.59 9.01 12.43
N LYS A 45 1.44 9.13 13.76
CA LYS A 45 1.79 10.31 14.58
C LYS A 45 3.30 10.48 14.74
N ARG A 46 4.09 10.22 13.70
CA ARG A 46 5.51 10.54 13.70
C ARG A 46 5.70 11.90 13.02
N PRO A 47 6.65 12.73 13.48
CA PRO A 47 6.94 14.03 12.90
C PRO A 47 7.72 13.88 11.60
N TRP A 48 7.14 13.22 10.60
CA TRP A 48 7.70 13.17 9.25
C TRP A 48 6.80 13.98 8.36
N ASP A 49 7.38 14.97 7.68
CA ASP A 49 6.69 15.82 6.69
C ASP A 49 6.13 15.03 5.49
N ASN A 50 6.31 13.70 5.46
CA ASN A 50 5.98 12.86 4.31
C ASN A 50 5.71 11.37 4.67
N PRO A 51 4.54 11.05 5.24
CA PRO A 51 4.15 9.68 5.60
C PRO A 51 4.08 8.77 4.37
N ARG A 52 4.30 7.45 4.57
CA ARG A 52 4.23 6.45 3.50
C ARG A 52 2.82 5.92 3.26
N ALA A 53 1.97 5.97 4.28
CA ALA A 53 0.61 5.46 4.26
C ALA A 53 -0.31 6.32 5.13
N LEU A 54 -1.59 6.37 4.75
CA LEU A 54 -2.70 6.77 5.62
C LEU A 54 -3.33 5.50 6.19
N SER A 55 -3.40 5.38 7.52
CA SER A 55 -4.03 4.24 8.18
C SER A 55 -5.41 4.64 8.71
N PHE A 56 -6.40 3.77 8.60
CA PHE A 56 -7.71 3.98 9.22
C PHE A 56 -8.40 2.65 9.48
N VAL A 57 -9.32 2.66 10.44
CA VAL A 57 -10.16 1.53 10.78
C VAL A 57 -11.55 1.75 10.20
N LEU A 58 -12.01 0.78 9.42
CA LEU A 58 -13.37 0.73 8.89
C LEU A 58 -14.23 -0.15 9.78
N ARG A 59 -15.36 0.41 10.25
CA ARG A 59 -16.38 -0.30 11.01
C ARG A 59 -17.68 -0.32 10.23
N SER A 60 -18.39 -1.44 10.30
CA SER A 60 -19.75 -1.56 9.76
C SER A 60 -20.67 -2.06 10.85
N PRO A 61 -21.86 -1.45 11.06
CA PRO A 61 -22.84 -1.95 12.02
C PRO A 61 -23.27 -3.41 11.77
N LYS A 62 -23.05 -3.92 10.55
CA LYS A 62 -23.38 -5.30 10.15
C LYS A 62 -22.23 -6.30 10.36
N LEU A 63 -21.01 -5.82 10.61
CA LEU A 63 -19.82 -6.65 10.79
C LEU A 63 -19.41 -6.62 12.26
N VAL A 64 -19.20 -7.80 12.84
CA VAL A 64 -18.69 -7.94 14.22
C VAL A 64 -17.20 -7.53 14.33
N HIS A 65 -16.51 -7.40 13.20
CA HIS A 65 -15.07 -7.17 13.15
C HIS A 65 -14.76 -5.84 12.48
N GLU A 66 -13.72 -5.19 13.00
CA GLU A 66 -13.12 -3.99 12.45
C GLU A 66 -12.03 -4.38 11.45
N VAL A 67 -11.84 -3.57 10.40
CA VAL A 67 -10.78 -3.80 9.41
C VAL A 67 -9.89 -2.57 9.35
N GLU A 68 -8.63 -2.74 9.70
CA GLU A 68 -7.60 -1.73 9.52
C GLU A 68 -7.12 -1.71 8.06
N PHE A 69 -7.04 -0.53 7.48
CA PHE A 69 -6.58 -0.28 6.11
C PHE A 69 -5.38 0.64 6.10
N ASP A 70 -4.36 0.26 5.35
CA ASP A 70 -3.27 1.16 4.94
C ASP A 70 -3.50 1.58 3.48
N VAL A 71 -3.62 2.89 3.27
CA VAL A 71 -3.69 3.51 1.95
C VAL A 71 -2.35 4.11 1.58
N LEU A 72 -1.70 3.52 0.57
CA LEU A 72 -0.45 3.99 0.01
C LEU A 72 -0.70 4.55 -1.39
N PRO A 73 -0.52 5.87 -1.60
CA PRO A 73 -0.42 6.44 -2.94
C PRO A 73 0.84 5.91 -3.65
N ALA A 74 0.72 5.53 -4.91
CA ALA A 74 1.83 5.02 -5.69
C ALA A 74 1.82 5.52 -7.13
N PHE A 75 3.01 5.70 -7.69
CA PHE A 75 3.24 5.81 -9.12
C PHE A 75 2.89 4.47 -9.78
N ASP A 76 2.11 4.54 -10.87
CA ASP A 76 1.80 3.37 -11.69
C ASP A 76 2.97 3.00 -12.62
N ALA A 77 4.02 2.42 -12.03
CA ALA A 77 5.22 2.03 -12.76
C ALA A 77 4.98 0.90 -13.77
N LEU A 78 3.90 0.14 -13.61
CA LEU A 78 3.58 -1.01 -14.45
C LEU A 78 2.55 -0.69 -15.54
N GLY A 79 1.76 0.37 -15.35
CA GLY A 79 0.65 0.70 -16.21
C GLY A 79 -0.36 -0.44 -16.28
N GLN A 80 -0.90 -0.68 -17.48
CA GLN A 80 -1.81 -1.81 -17.70
C GLN A 80 -1.07 -3.15 -17.70
N LEU A 81 -1.03 -3.82 -16.53
CA LEU A 81 -0.43 -5.14 -16.41
C LEU A 81 -1.36 -6.22 -16.98
N THR A 82 -0.92 -6.93 -18.01
CA THR A 82 -1.61 -8.13 -18.52
C THR A 82 -1.13 -9.38 -17.80
N LYS A 83 -2.07 -10.29 -17.45
CA LYS A 83 -1.76 -11.52 -16.71
C LYS A 83 -0.73 -12.37 -17.46
N GLY A 84 0.32 -12.80 -16.76
CA GLY A 84 1.38 -13.66 -17.31
C GLY A 84 2.46 -12.92 -18.09
N TYR A 85 2.35 -11.60 -18.27
CA TYR A 85 3.37 -10.81 -18.94
C TYR A 85 4.41 -10.29 -17.94
N ARG A 86 5.68 -10.29 -18.34
CA ARG A 86 6.76 -9.68 -17.55
C ARG A 86 6.72 -8.17 -17.77
N PRO A 87 6.84 -7.34 -16.72
CA PRO A 87 7.01 -5.90 -16.90
C PRO A 87 8.18 -5.60 -17.84
N ASP A 88 8.11 -4.47 -18.53
CA ASP A 88 9.23 -3.97 -19.31
C ASP A 88 10.46 -3.81 -18.41
N PHE A 89 11.60 -4.38 -18.82
CA PHE A 89 12.84 -4.35 -18.04
C PHE A 89 13.30 -2.90 -17.75
N ARG A 90 12.93 -1.94 -18.61
CA ARG A 90 13.23 -0.51 -18.44
C ARG A 90 12.67 0.05 -17.14
N VAL A 91 11.52 -0.45 -16.68
CA VAL A 91 10.92 -0.06 -15.39
C VAL A 91 11.85 -0.42 -14.22
N TYR A 92 12.44 -1.62 -14.25
CA TYR A 92 13.38 -2.05 -13.22
C TYR A 92 14.72 -1.31 -13.30
N VAL A 93 15.20 -0.97 -14.50
CA VAL A 93 16.39 -0.13 -14.66
C VAL A 93 16.17 1.24 -14.03
N GLN A 94 15.05 1.89 -14.33
CA GLN A 94 14.67 3.17 -13.72
C GLN A 94 14.53 3.07 -12.19
N LEU A 95 13.92 1.99 -11.69
CA LEU A 95 13.80 1.75 -10.26
C LEU A 95 15.18 1.65 -9.58
N ILE A 96 16.11 0.87 -10.15
CA ILE A 96 17.45 0.68 -9.57
C ILE A 96 18.18 2.02 -9.53
N GLN A 97 18.18 2.76 -10.65
CA GLN A 97 18.83 4.07 -10.73
C GLN A 97 18.27 5.06 -9.71
N GLU A 98 16.95 5.18 -9.57
CA GLU A 98 16.36 6.08 -8.57
C GLU A 98 16.61 5.61 -7.13
N CYS A 99 16.55 4.31 -6.86
CA CYS A 99 16.87 3.76 -5.55
C CYS A 99 18.32 4.05 -5.15
N GLU A 100 19.28 3.88 -6.05
CA GLU A 100 20.70 4.17 -5.81
C GLU A 100 20.94 5.67 -5.59
N ASN A 101 20.35 6.52 -6.45
CA ASN A 101 20.45 7.97 -6.35
C ASN A 101 19.89 8.51 -5.03
N LEU A 102 18.76 7.96 -4.57
CA LEU A 102 18.06 8.41 -3.38
C LEU A 102 18.50 7.66 -2.11
N ARG A 103 19.24 6.55 -2.24
CA ARG A 103 19.55 5.57 -1.17
C ARG A 103 18.28 5.07 -0.47
N LYS A 104 17.34 4.56 -1.26
CA LYS A 104 15.97 4.20 -0.86
C LYS A 104 15.55 2.82 -1.34
N GLU A 105 16.38 1.81 -1.08
CA GLU A 105 16.09 0.42 -1.44
C GLU A 105 14.78 -0.06 -0.83
N GLY A 106 13.88 -0.59 -1.66
CA GLY A 106 12.57 -1.10 -1.22
C GLY A 106 11.51 -0.03 -0.95
N GLU A 107 11.82 1.26 -1.08
CA GLU A 107 10.88 2.37 -0.84
C GLU A 107 9.70 2.35 -1.83
N PHE A 108 9.95 1.96 -3.07
CA PHE A 108 8.95 1.96 -4.14
C PHE A 108 8.23 0.62 -4.33
N SER A 109 8.33 -0.30 -3.36
CA SER A 109 7.62 -1.58 -3.41
C SER A 109 6.10 -1.47 -3.64
N PRO A 110 5.38 -0.40 -3.21
CA PRO A 110 3.96 -0.24 -3.52
C PRO A 110 3.64 -0.19 -5.02
N CYS A 111 4.56 0.33 -5.85
CA CYS A 111 4.41 0.39 -7.31
C CYS A 111 4.27 -1.01 -7.96
N PHE A 112 4.70 -2.05 -7.25
CA PHE A 112 4.74 -3.44 -7.72
C PHE A 112 3.78 -4.35 -6.95
N THR A 113 2.84 -3.77 -6.19
CA THR A 113 1.91 -4.53 -5.33
C THR A 113 1.10 -5.56 -6.12
N GLU A 114 0.79 -5.28 -7.39
CA GLU A 114 0.08 -6.24 -8.24
C GLU A 114 0.90 -7.50 -8.53
N LEU A 115 2.21 -7.37 -8.75
CA LEU A 115 3.12 -8.50 -8.92
C LEU A 115 3.30 -9.28 -7.61
N GLN A 116 3.44 -8.57 -6.49
CA GLN A 116 3.53 -9.18 -5.15
C GLN A 116 2.26 -9.98 -4.84
N ARG A 117 1.09 -9.41 -5.15
CA ARG A 117 -0.21 -10.08 -5.03
C ARG A 117 -0.26 -11.31 -5.93
N ASP A 118 0.09 -11.18 -7.21
CA ASP A 118 0.00 -12.29 -8.17
C ASP A 118 0.91 -13.46 -7.79
N PHE A 119 2.10 -13.17 -7.27
CA PHE A 119 3.04 -14.15 -6.75
C PHE A 119 2.42 -15.08 -5.68
N LEU A 120 1.48 -14.57 -4.88
CA LEU A 120 0.77 -15.35 -3.85
C LEU A 120 -0.63 -15.82 -4.29
N LYS A 121 -1.27 -15.08 -5.21
CA LYS A 121 -2.67 -15.26 -5.58
C LYS A 121 -2.95 -16.65 -6.15
N ASN A 122 -2.08 -17.16 -7.02
CA ASN A 122 -2.32 -18.43 -7.73
C ASN A 122 -1.69 -19.66 -7.03
N ARG A 123 -1.32 -19.53 -5.75
CA ARG A 123 -0.75 -20.65 -4.98
C ARG A 123 -1.82 -21.64 -4.49
N PRO A 124 -1.49 -22.94 -4.36
CA PRO A 124 -2.42 -23.95 -3.85
C PRO A 124 -2.99 -23.59 -2.47
N PRO A 125 -4.25 -23.97 -2.16
CA PRO A 125 -4.88 -23.67 -0.88
C PRO A 125 -4.04 -24.12 0.32
N LYS A 126 -3.43 -25.31 0.24
CA LYS A 126 -2.58 -25.85 1.32
C LYS A 126 -1.35 -24.97 1.59
N LEU A 127 -0.71 -24.44 0.54
CA LEU A 127 0.41 -23.50 0.68
C LEU A 127 -0.06 -22.17 1.29
N LYS A 128 -1.22 -21.65 0.90
CA LYS A 128 -1.79 -20.44 1.51
C LYS A 128 -2.10 -20.65 2.99
N SER A 129 -2.62 -21.82 3.39
CA SER A 129 -2.83 -22.16 4.80
C SER A 129 -1.52 -22.24 5.58
N LEU A 130 -0.46 -22.80 4.99
CA LEU A 130 0.87 -22.80 5.59
C LEU A 130 1.40 -21.36 5.78
N ILE A 131 1.26 -20.49 4.78
CA ILE A 131 1.66 -19.08 4.90
C ILE A 131 0.88 -18.37 6.02
N ARG A 132 -0.42 -18.65 6.17
CA ARG A 132 -1.22 -18.12 7.28
C ARG A 132 -0.72 -18.61 8.64
N LEU A 133 -0.35 -19.89 8.75
CA LEU A 133 0.23 -20.44 9.98
C LEU A 133 1.54 -19.73 10.34
N VAL A 134 2.43 -19.54 9.36
CA VAL A 134 3.69 -18.81 9.58
C VAL A 134 3.44 -17.36 9.98
N LYS A 135 2.49 -16.67 9.34
CA LYS A 135 2.10 -15.30 9.71
C LYS A 135 1.54 -15.24 11.14
N HIS A 136 0.73 -16.21 11.53
CA HIS A 136 0.19 -16.29 12.89
C HIS A 136 1.30 -16.51 13.91
N TRP A 137 2.21 -17.45 13.66
CA TRP A 137 3.38 -17.68 14.51
C TRP A 137 4.25 -16.42 14.64
N TYR A 138 4.55 -15.74 13.53
CA TYR A 138 5.32 -14.49 13.54
C TYR A 138 4.62 -13.39 14.36
N SER A 139 3.29 -13.26 14.23
CA SER A 139 2.51 -12.30 15.01
C SER A 139 2.57 -12.61 16.50
N LEU A 140 2.44 -13.88 16.90
CA LEU A 140 2.62 -14.28 18.30
C LEU A 140 3.97 -13.81 18.80
N VAL A 141 5.07 -14.16 18.14
CA VAL A 141 6.43 -13.78 18.56
C VAL A 141 6.59 -12.26 18.68
N LYS A 142 6.08 -11.49 17.71
CA LYS A 142 6.18 -10.02 17.73
C LYS A 142 5.41 -9.39 18.91
N HIS A 143 4.34 -10.01 19.41
CA HIS A 143 3.61 -9.51 20.57
C HIS A 143 4.31 -9.76 21.91
N TRP A 144 5.30 -10.66 21.97
CA TRP A 144 6.03 -11.00 23.20
C TRP A 144 7.33 -10.19 23.39
N TYR A 145 7.69 -9.31 22.46
CA TYR A 145 8.86 -8.41 22.51
C TYR A 145 8.40 -6.95 22.44
#